data_AF-A0A8T5TAN8-F1
#
_entry.id   AF-A0A8T5TAN8-F1
#
_cell.length_a   1.000
_cell.length_b   1.000
_cell.length_c   1.000
_cell.angle_alpha   90.00
_cell.angle_beta   90.00
_cell.angle_gamma   90.00
#
_symmetry.space_group_name_H-M   'P 1'
#
loop_
_entity.id
_entity.type
_entity.pdbx_description
1 polymer ?
#
loop_
_entity_poly.entity_id
_entity_poly.type
_entity_poly.pdbx_seq_one_letter_code
_entity_poly.pdbx_strand_id
1 'polypeptide(L)'
;SIIVGTDPISHLPANLSSKFMKHPIIVIDNKKSATGDVADLFLPSAITGIECGGLAYRLDHIPIELQKIINPPNNIPSDEEILNELLKRLTNGGS
;
A
#
# COMPACT_ATOMS: atom_id res chain seq x y z
N SER A 1 10.24 -7.02 2.75
CA SER A 1 9.53 -6.51 1.56
C SER A 1 8.50 -5.50 1.96
N ILE A 2 8.29 -4.45 1.16
CA ILE A 2 7.16 -3.52 1.31
C ILE A 2 6.11 -3.94 0.27
N ILE A 3 4.86 -4.11 0.70
CA ILE A 3 3.74 -4.55 -0.11
C ILE A 3 2.68 -3.46 -0.07
N VAL A 4 2.21 -3.02 -1.24
CA VAL A 4 1.28 -1.89 -1.38
C VAL A 4 0.05 -2.33 -2.17
N GLY A 5 -1.14 -2.21 -1.57
CA GLY A 5 -2.44 -2.45 -2.23
C GLY A 5 -2.66 -3.86 -2.80
N THR A 6 -1.89 -4.86 -2.36
CA THR A 6 -1.93 -6.24 -2.88
C THR A 6 -1.86 -7.28 -1.76
N ASP A 7 -2.42 -8.45 -2.02
CA ASP A 7 -2.54 -9.56 -1.05
C ASP A 7 -1.83 -10.85 -1.55
N PRO A 8 -0.50 -10.87 -1.62
CA PRO A 8 0.26 -12.01 -2.14
C PRO A 8 0.03 -13.32 -1.38
N ILE A 9 -0.26 -13.28 -0.08
CA ILE A 9 -0.49 -14.50 0.71
C ILE A 9 -1.73 -15.26 0.21
N SER A 10 -2.81 -14.54 -0.11
CA SER A 10 -4.03 -15.12 -0.68
C SER A 10 -3.91 -15.49 -2.15
N HIS A 11 -3.12 -14.75 -2.93
CA HIS A 11 -3.09 -14.89 -4.39
C HIS A 11 -1.97 -15.79 -4.93
N LEU A 12 -0.90 -16.04 -4.16
CA LEU A 12 0.21 -16.88 -4.59
C LEU A 12 -0.02 -18.36 -4.24
N PRO A 13 0.60 -19.29 -5.00
CA PRO A 13 0.62 -20.70 -4.63
C PRO A 13 1.20 -20.90 -3.22
N ALA A 14 0.65 -21.86 -2.48
CA ALA A 14 0.95 -22.07 -1.06
C ALA A 14 2.46 -22.17 -0.75
N ASN A 15 3.22 -22.87 -1.60
CA ASN A 15 4.66 -23.02 -1.44
C ASN A 15 5.44 -21.68 -1.52
N LEU A 16 4.95 -20.73 -2.32
CA LEU A 16 5.54 -19.41 -2.46
C LEU A 16 5.10 -18.50 -1.32
N SER A 17 3.82 -18.51 -0.94
CA SER A 17 3.31 -17.79 0.23
C SER A 17 4.06 -18.20 1.50
N SER A 18 4.30 -19.50 1.73
CA SER A 18 5.07 -19.98 2.88
C SER A 18 6.52 -19.52 2.90
N LYS A 19 7.16 -19.34 1.74
CA LYS A 19 8.53 -18.79 1.67
C LYS A 19 8.52 -17.28 1.90
N PHE A 20 7.53 -16.59 1.35
CA PHE A 20 7.37 -15.15 1.48
C PHE A 20 7.19 -14.72 2.94
N MET A 21 6.36 -15.45 3.71
CA MET A 21 6.14 -15.23 5.15
C MET A 21 7.40 -15.38 6.03
N LYS A 22 8.50 -15.92 5.51
CA LYS A 22 9.76 -16.07 6.29
C LYS A 22 10.62 -14.81 6.33
N HIS A 23 10.24 -13.78 5.58
CA HIS A 23 10.99 -12.53 5.46
C HIS A 23 10.16 -11.41 6.10
N PRO A 24 10.77 -10.32 6.59
CA PRO A 24 10.02 -9.20 7.14
C PRO A 24 9.07 -8.59 6.11
N ILE A 25 7.82 -8.38 6.49
CA ILE A 25 6.74 -7.86 5.63
C ILE A 25 6.20 -6.58 6.24
N ILE A 26 6.27 -5.50 5.46
CA ILE A 26 5.55 -4.24 5.71
C ILE A 26 4.41 -4.17 4.70
N VAL A 27 3.19 -3.95 5.16
CA VAL A 27 2.01 -3.76 4.31
C VAL A 27 1.53 -2.32 4.40
N ILE A 28 1.28 -1.70 3.25
CA ILE A 28 0.57 -0.42 3.12
C ILE A 28 -0.74 -0.71 2.39
N ASP A 29 -1.86 -0.67 3.09
CA ASP A 29 -3.17 -0.96 2.51
C ASP A 29 -4.31 -0.34 3.33
N ASN A 30 -5.49 -0.20 2.73
CA ASN A 30 -6.71 0.30 3.39
C ASN A 30 -7.64 -0.82 3.85
N LYS A 31 -7.42 -2.05 3.37
CA LYS A 31 -8.23 -3.23 3.67
C LYS A 31 -7.49 -4.22 4.56
N LYS A 32 -8.27 -4.97 5.33
CA LYS A 32 -7.78 -6.21 5.95
C LYS A 32 -7.57 -7.26 4.85
N SER A 33 -6.47 -7.99 4.93
CA SER A 33 -6.07 -8.99 3.95
C SER A 33 -5.25 -10.08 4.62
N ALA A 34 -5.12 -11.26 4.00
CA ALA A 34 -4.31 -12.33 4.60
C ALA A 34 -2.83 -11.93 4.73
N THR A 35 -2.34 -11.13 3.78
CA THR A 35 -1.00 -10.54 3.86
C THR A 35 -0.89 -9.54 5.01
N GLY A 36 -1.92 -8.74 5.26
CA GLY A 36 -1.97 -7.84 6.42
C GLY A 36 -1.96 -8.58 7.75
N ASP A 37 -2.65 -9.73 7.83
CA ASP A 37 -2.73 -10.54 9.06
C ASP A 37 -1.39 -11.18 9.46
N VAL A 38 -0.50 -11.42 8.50
CA VAL A 38 0.84 -12.00 8.74
C VAL A 38 1.97 -10.96 8.65
N ALA A 39 1.65 -9.68 8.45
CA ALA A 39 2.64 -8.62 8.33
C ALA A 39 3.29 -8.29 9.68
N ASP A 40 4.59 -7.99 9.67
CA ASP A 40 5.29 -7.47 10.86
C ASP A 40 4.88 -6.03 11.17
N LEU A 41 4.48 -5.28 10.13
CA LEU A 41 3.99 -3.91 10.25
C LEU A 41 2.88 -3.65 9.22
N PHE A 42 1.72 -3.19 9.69
CA PHE A 42 0.63 -2.73 8.85
C PHE A 42 0.49 -1.21 8.97
N LEU A 43 0.62 -0.51 7.84
CA LEU A 43 0.46 0.93 7.72
C LEU A 43 -0.84 1.21 6.96
N PRO A 44 -1.90 1.70 7.62
CA PRO A 44 -3.14 2.02 6.94
C PRO A 44 -2.93 3.18 5.97
N SER A 45 -3.50 3.07 4.76
CA SER A 45 -3.53 4.15 3.77
C SER A 45 -4.95 4.61 3.44
N ALA A 46 -5.08 5.83 2.95
CA ALA A 46 -6.33 6.36 2.42
C ALA A 46 -6.74 5.64 1.12
N ILE A 47 -8.05 5.59 0.84
CA ILE A 47 -8.59 4.98 -0.38
C ILE A 47 -8.49 5.96 -1.56
N THR A 48 -7.64 5.64 -2.54
CA THR A 48 -7.49 6.43 -3.78
C THR A 48 -8.78 6.47 -4.60
N GLY A 49 -9.20 7.68 -4.96
CA GLY A 49 -10.47 7.94 -5.67
C GLY A 49 -11.70 8.02 -4.77
N ILE A 50 -11.53 7.94 -3.43
CA ILE A 50 -12.61 8.16 -2.46
C ILE A 50 -12.14 9.16 -1.39
N GLU A 51 -11.01 8.88 -0.74
CA GLU A 51 -10.48 9.63 0.40
C GLU A 51 -9.29 10.52 0.03
N CYS A 52 -8.56 10.14 -1.02
CA CYS A 52 -7.53 10.96 -1.67
C CYS A 52 -7.71 10.94 -3.20
N GLY A 53 -7.09 11.91 -3.88
CA GLY A 53 -7.04 11.92 -5.33
C GLY A 53 -5.96 10.98 -5.88
N GLY A 54 -5.86 10.88 -7.19
CA GLY A 54 -4.81 10.10 -7.83
C GLY A 54 -4.97 10.03 -9.34
N LEU A 55 -4.13 9.22 -9.98
CA LEU A 55 -4.19 8.97 -11.42
C LEU A 55 -4.21 7.46 -11.66
N ALA A 56 -5.25 6.97 -12.33
CA ALA A 56 -5.32 5.60 -12.79
C ALA A 56 -5.13 5.52 -14.30
N TYR A 57 -4.56 4.42 -14.76
CA TYR A 57 -4.48 4.12 -16.18
C TYR A 57 -5.40 2.96 -16.50
N ARG A 58 -6.27 3.15 -17.49
CA ARG A 58 -7.08 2.08 -18.05
C ARG A 58 -6.20 1.17 -18.93
N LEU A 59 -6.69 -0.03 -19.26
CA LEU A 59 -5.95 -1.02 -20.05
C LEU A 59 -5.54 -0.53 -21.46
N ASP A 60 -6.23 0.47 -21.99
CA ASP A 60 -5.87 1.16 -23.24
C ASP A 60 -4.96 2.37 -23.03
N HIS A 61 -4.31 2.47 -21.86
CA HIS A 61 -3.37 3.51 -21.46
C HIS A 61 -3.95 4.92 -21.36
N ILE A 62 -5.27 5.08 -21.39
CA ILE A 62 -5.89 6.38 -21.16
C ILE A 62 -5.81 6.72 -19.67
N PRO A 63 -5.23 7.88 -19.30
CA PRO A 63 -5.22 8.34 -17.92
C PRO A 63 -6.62 8.80 -17.48
N ILE A 64 -6.99 8.44 -16.27
CA ILE A 64 -8.23 8.83 -15.60
C ILE A 64 -7.85 9.44 -14.26
N GLU A 65 -8.19 10.72 -14.09
CA GLU A 65 -8.01 11.41 -12.82
C GLU A 65 -9.05 10.91 -11.81
N LEU A 66 -8.55 10.43 -10.67
CA LEU A 66 -9.36 9.98 -9.55
C LEU A 66 -9.55 11.14 -8.58
N GLN A 67 -10.80 11.47 -8.28
CA GLN A 67 -11.15 12.61 -7.44
C GLN A 67 -11.41 12.17 -6.00
N LYS A 68 -11.03 13.03 -5.05
CA LYS A 68 -11.40 12.87 -3.65
C LYS A 68 -12.88 13.23 -3.45
N ILE A 69 -13.63 12.34 -2.80
CA ILE A 69 -15.06 12.50 -2.57
C ILE A 69 -15.34 12.84 -1.09
N ILE A 70 -14.60 12.22 -0.17
CA ILE A 70 -14.72 12.41 1.28
C ILE A 70 -13.33 12.54 1.92
N ASN A 71 -13.27 12.99 3.17
CA ASN A 71 -12.01 13.00 3.93
C ASN A 71 -11.71 11.60 4.48
N PRO A 72 -10.43 11.19 4.54
CA PRO A 72 -10.05 9.94 5.19
C PRO A 72 -10.38 10.01 6.69
N PRO A 73 -10.78 8.89 7.31
CA PRO A 73 -10.97 8.83 8.75
C PRO A 73 -9.62 9.07 9.45
N ASN A 74 -9.65 9.76 10.60
CA ASN A 74 -8.47 10.03 11.43
C ASN A 74 -7.28 10.64 10.69
N ASN A 75 -7.51 11.32 9.56
CA ASN A 75 -6.46 11.94 8.76
C ASN A 75 -5.37 10.95 8.30
N ILE A 76 -5.77 9.70 8.02
CA ILE A 76 -4.88 8.66 7.49
C ILE A 76 -4.26 9.15 6.16
N PRO A 77 -2.93 9.01 5.97
CA PRO A 77 -2.24 9.47 4.75
C PRO A 77 -2.51 8.57 3.55
N SER A 78 -2.26 9.07 2.34
CA SER A 78 -2.21 8.22 1.14
C SER A 78 -1.00 7.29 1.13
N ASP A 79 -1.04 6.24 0.31
CA ASP A 79 0.10 5.36 0.08
C ASP A 79 1.32 6.13 -0.47
N GLU A 80 1.10 7.09 -1.37
CA GLU A 80 2.11 8.01 -1.88
C GLU A 80 2.76 8.84 -0.75
N GLU A 81 1.97 9.43 0.14
CA GLU A 81 2.49 10.20 1.28
C GLU A 81 3.34 9.34 2.21
N ILE A 82 2.89 8.12 2.51
CA ILE A 82 3.63 7.15 3.33
C ILE A 82 4.97 6.81 2.67
N LEU A 83 4.95 6.45 1.38
CA LEU A 83 6.16 6.10 0.64
C LEU A 83 7.15 7.26 0.54
N ASN A 84 6.64 8.49 0.32
CA ASN A 84 7.46 9.69 0.30
C ASN A 84 8.13 9.97 1.65
N GLU A 85 7.42 9.78 2.76
CA GLU A 85 8.00 9.96 4.10
C GLU A 85 9.04 8.88 4.43
N LEU A 86 8.78 7.62 4.05
CA LEU A 86 9.76 6.54 4.17
C LEU A 86 11.02 6.85 3.34
N LEU A 87 10.86 7.31 2.10
CA LEU A 87 11.97 7.67 1.23
C LEU A 87 12.82 8.78 1.84
N LYS A 88 12.20 9.87 2.34
CA LYS A 88 12.90 10.97 3.00
C LYS A 88 13.76 10.49 4.18
N ARG A 89 13.23 9.59 5.00
CA ARG A 89 13.96 9.05 6.16
C ARG A 89 15.15 8.19 5.74
N LEU A 90 14.98 7.37 4.70
CA LEU A 90 16.05 6.55 4.16
C LEU A 90 17.16 7.39 3.54
N THR A 91 16.82 8.50 2.87
CA THR A 91 17.82 9.40 2.27
C THR A 91 18.51 10.29 3.30
N ASN A 92 17.80 10.76 4.32
CA ASN A 92 18.36 11.66 5.35
C ASN A 92 19.14 10.91 6.44
N GLY A 93 18.83 9.64 6.69
CA GLY A 93 19.57 8.77 7.61
C GLY A 93 20.83 8.12 7.01
N GLY A 94 21.15 8.41 5.75
CA GLY A 94 22.36 7.96 5.05
C GLY A 94 23.50 8.98 5.05
N SER A 95 23.43 10.01 5.91
CA SER A 95 24.53 10.95 6.20
C SER A 95 25.21 10.61 7.52
#